data_AF-A0A7S2RJB3-F1
#
_entry.id   AF-A0A7S2RJB3-F1
#
_cell.length_a   1.000
_cell.length_b   1.000
_cell.length_c   1.000
_cell.angle_alpha   90.00
_cell.angle_beta   90.00
_cell.angle_gamma   90.00
#
_symmetry.space_group_name_H-M   'P 1'
#
loop_
_entity.id
_entity.type
_entity.pdbx_description
1 polymer ?
#
loop_
_entity_poly.entity_id
_entity_poly.type
_entity_poly.pdbx_seq_one_letter_code
_entity_poly.pdbx_strand_id
1 'polypeptide(L)'
;NFGGEGPPISPSTTGQAIGDTFTCFFGSAPPLRGNPTGQALIDQQNQQQLCAGSSGSAFEWFLVYSIFNLSFNVTLLWLTKYLSTTWAQVATGVVVGLSSILGQWKALMGPSATALSFEEYMGIVIMCVALWTYCLEDEVNADGEDVFLINKRRDEADGTVGDDKVHVDDLEQPHRSSQMLTTAQMANGESATKLIAR
;
A
#
# COMPACT_ATOMS: atom_id res chain seq x y z
N ASN A 1 -20.75 21.90 -11.04
CA ASN A 1 -21.71 22.82 -10.38
C ASN A 1 -22.60 22.01 -9.44
N PHE A 2 -22.15 21.77 -8.20
CA PHE A 2 -22.93 21.09 -7.16
C PHE A 2 -23.49 22.09 -6.12
N GLY A 3 -23.50 23.39 -6.44
CA GLY A 3 -23.79 24.49 -5.50
C GLY A 3 -25.27 24.88 -5.41
N GLY A 4 -26.19 23.91 -5.42
CA GLY A 4 -27.56 24.20 -5.02
C GLY A 4 -27.64 24.18 -3.50
N GLU A 5 -27.72 25.34 -2.86
CA GLU A 5 -28.06 25.41 -1.43
C GLU A 5 -29.46 24.81 -1.25
N GLY A 6 -29.49 23.55 -0.83
CA GLY A 6 -30.73 22.88 -0.47
C GLY A 6 -31.43 23.67 0.64
N PRO A 7 -32.77 23.62 0.72
CA PRO A 7 -33.51 24.28 1.78
C PRO A 7 -32.96 23.85 3.16
N PRO A 8 -32.87 24.78 4.13
CA PRO A 8 -32.28 24.52 5.43
C PRO A 8 -32.97 23.31 6.08
N ILE A 9 -32.16 22.31 6.44
CA ILE A 9 -32.64 21.07 7.04
C ILE A 9 -33.16 21.40 8.44
N SER A 10 -34.44 21.13 8.68
CA SER A 10 -35.02 21.29 10.02
C SER A 10 -34.37 20.28 10.99
N PRO A 11 -34.11 20.65 12.26
CA PRO A 11 -33.57 19.71 13.26
C PRO A 11 -34.44 18.46 13.44
N SER A 12 -35.75 18.57 13.19
CA SER A 12 -36.69 17.46 13.25
C SER A 12 -36.49 16.41 12.15
N THR A 13 -35.80 16.76 11.06
CA THR A 13 -35.59 15.89 9.89
C THR A 13 -34.17 15.33 9.80
N THR A 14 -33.27 15.69 10.72
CA THR A 14 -31.86 15.24 10.70
C THR A 14 -31.73 13.72 10.73
N GLY A 15 -32.47 13.02 11.59
CA GLY A 15 -32.40 11.55 11.68
C GLY A 15 -32.85 10.87 10.38
N GLN A 16 -33.82 11.46 9.68
CA GLN A 16 -34.27 11.00 8.38
C GLN A 16 -33.22 11.23 7.30
N ALA A 17 -32.60 12.42 7.26
CA ALA A 17 -31.53 12.72 6.31
C ALA A 17 -30.32 11.77 6.47
N ILE A 18 -29.97 11.39 7.70
CA ILE A 18 -28.95 10.38 7.99
C ILE A 18 -29.38 9.02 7.44
N GLY A 19 -30.62 8.59 7.70
CA GLY A 19 -31.15 7.33 7.18
C GLY A 19 -31.18 7.27 5.65
N ASP A 20 -31.57 8.37 5.00
CA ASP A 20 -31.60 8.49 3.54
C ASP A 20 -30.18 8.43 2.95
N THR A 21 -29.19 9.00 3.65
CA THR A 21 -27.76 8.89 3.28
C THR A 21 -27.26 7.45 3.35
N PHE A 22 -27.57 6.71 4.43
CA PHE A 22 -27.20 5.29 4.52
C PHE A 22 -27.91 4.45 3.46
N THR A 23 -29.18 4.72 3.18
CA THR A 23 -29.94 4.02 2.14
C THR A 23 -29.28 4.20 0.78
N CYS A 24 -28.89 5.44 0.44
CA CYS A 24 -28.12 5.75 -0.75
C CYS A 24 -26.75 5.06 -0.77
N PHE A 25 -26.04 5.05 0.37
CA PHE A 25 -24.74 4.41 0.51
C PHE A 25 -24.79 2.89 0.24
N PHE A 26 -25.86 2.22 0.65
CA PHE A 26 -26.11 0.80 0.34
C PHE A 26 -26.66 0.55 -1.08
N GLY A 27 -26.74 1.59 -1.91
CA GLY A 27 -27.15 1.44 -3.32
C GLY A 27 -28.65 1.54 -3.57
N SER A 28 -29.44 1.95 -2.57
CA SER A 28 -30.90 2.11 -2.69
C SER A 28 -31.28 3.58 -2.75
N ALA A 29 -32.11 3.98 -3.70
CA ALA A 29 -32.66 5.33 -3.71
C ALA A 29 -33.69 5.49 -2.57
N PRO A 30 -33.60 6.56 -1.75
CA PRO A 30 -34.59 6.79 -0.71
C PRO A 30 -35.99 7.01 -1.31
N PRO A 31 -37.06 6.62 -0.62
CA PRO A 31 -38.42 6.82 -1.11
C PRO A 31 -38.77 8.31 -1.17
N LEU A 32 -39.45 8.72 -2.25
CA LEU A 32 -39.95 10.08 -2.42
C LEU A 32 -40.83 10.49 -1.22
N ARG A 33 -40.49 11.60 -0.56
CA ARG A 33 -41.32 12.23 0.47
C ARG A 33 -41.96 13.50 -0.08
N GLY A 34 -43.26 13.43 -0.37
CA GLY A 34 -44.07 14.58 -0.79
C GLY A 34 -44.90 14.32 -2.04
N ASN A 35 -45.77 15.28 -2.39
CA ASN A 35 -46.56 15.23 -3.61
C ASN A 35 -45.62 15.41 -4.82
N PRO A 36 -45.55 14.47 -5.78
CA PRO A 36 -44.64 14.56 -6.91
C PRO A 36 -45.05 15.71 -7.84
N THR A 37 -44.50 16.89 -7.62
CA THR A 37 -44.38 17.90 -8.66
C THR A 37 -43.34 17.43 -9.68
N GLY A 38 -43.45 17.85 -10.94
CA GLY A 38 -42.57 17.38 -12.02
C GLY A 38 -41.06 17.53 -11.75
N GLN A 39 -40.67 18.47 -10.89
CA GLN A 39 -39.28 18.67 -10.47
C GLN A 39 -38.76 17.55 -9.56
N ALA A 40 -39.60 17.03 -8.64
CA ALA A 40 -39.22 15.96 -7.72
C ALA A 40 -38.93 14.64 -8.45
N LEU A 41 -39.53 14.42 -9.62
CA LEU A 41 -39.25 13.27 -10.49
C LEU A 41 -37.88 13.37 -11.16
N ILE A 42 -37.48 14.56 -11.61
CA ILE A 42 -36.15 14.80 -12.20
C ILE A 42 -35.07 14.62 -11.12
N ASP A 43 -35.31 15.15 -9.92
CA ASP A 43 -34.40 14.99 -8.79
C ASP A 43 -34.29 13.52 -8.35
N GLN A 44 -35.39 12.76 -8.38
CA GLN A 44 -35.36 11.32 -8.11
C GLN A 44 -34.52 10.56 -9.14
N GLN A 45 -34.64 10.90 -10.42
CA GLN A 45 -33.91 10.22 -11.48
C GLN A 45 -32.40 10.50 -11.38
N ASN A 46 -32.03 11.74 -11.04
CA ASN A 46 -30.65 12.10 -10.73
C ASN A 46 -30.15 11.39 -9.46
N GLN A 47 -30.96 11.32 -8.39
CA GLN A 47 -30.59 10.58 -7.18
C GLN A 47 -30.46 9.08 -7.41
N GLN A 48 -31.29 8.48 -8.26
CA GLN A 48 -31.14 7.08 -8.66
C GLN A 48 -29.84 6.86 -9.44
N GLN A 49 -29.45 7.78 -10.32
CA GLN A 49 -28.17 7.70 -11.02
C GLN A 49 -26.96 7.84 -10.07
N LEU A 50 -27.08 8.65 -9.02
CA LEU A 50 -26.01 8.87 -8.03
C LEU A 50 -25.92 7.75 -6.98
N CYS A 51 -27.05 7.24 -6.50
CA CYS A 51 -27.11 6.21 -5.45
C CYS A 51 -27.07 4.79 -6.02
N ALA A 52 -27.68 4.54 -7.18
CA ALA A 52 -27.78 3.23 -7.81
C ALA A 52 -27.13 3.22 -9.19
N GLY A 53 -25.99 3.92 -9.33
CA GLY A 53 -25.21 3.92 -10.56
C GLY A 53 -24.80 2.51 -10.98
N SER A 54 -24.64 2.29 -12.29
CA SER A 54 -24.26 0.98 -12.86
C SER A 54 -22.93 0.41 -12.34
N SER A 55 -22.13 1.22 -11.65
CA SER A 55 -20.79 0.89 -11.16
C SER A 55 -20.77 0.19 -9.78
N GLY A 56 -21.93 -0.22 -9.25
CA GLY A 56 -22.05 -0.89 -7.94
C GLY A 56 -22.39 0.09 -6.80
N SER A 57 -22.77 -0.47 -5.65
CA SER A 57 -23.12 0.34 -4.46
C SER A 57 -21.87 0.98 -3.85
N ALA A 58 -22.00 2.18 -3.27
CA ALA A 58 -20.87 2.84 -2.60
C ALA A 58 -20.33 1.99 -1.44
N PHE A 59 -21.18 1.22 -0.78
CA PHE A 59 -20.80 0.27 0.26
C PHE A 59 -19.85 -0.82 -0.23
N GLU A 60 -20.08 -1.37 -1.43
CA GLU A 60 -19.21 -2.40 -2.00
C GLU A 60 -17.78 -1.88 -2.19
N TRP A 61 -17.64 -0.70 -2.79
CA TRP A 61 -16.34 -0.04 -2.94
C TRP A 61 -15.69 0.32 -1.61
N PHE A 62 -16.47 0.76 -0.62
CA PHE A 62 -15.98 1.01 0.72
C PHE A 62 -15.44 -0.25 1.41
N LEU A 63 -16.11 -1.39 1.23
CA LEU A 63 -15.71 -2.67 1.79
C LEU A 63 -14.43 -3.17 1.12
N VAL A 64 -14.36 -3.12 -0.22
CA VAL A 64 -13.14 -3.43 -0.97
C VAL A 64 -11.97 -2.55 -0.50
N TYR A 65 -12.18 -1.23 -0.42
CA TYR A 65 -11.19 -0.28 0.07
C TYR A 65 -10.72 -0.63 1.48
N SER A 66 -11.64 -0.97 2.38
CA SER A 66 -11.35 -1.32 3.77
C SER A 66 -10.54 -2.62 3.88
N ILE A 67 -10.85 -3.65 3.08
CA ILE A 67 -10.06 -4.89 3.00
C ILE A 67 -8.64 -4.58 2.52
N PHE A 68 -8.50 -3.83 1.41
CA PHE A 68 -7.17 -3.48 0.90
C PHE A 68 -6.37 -2.64 1.88
N ASN A 69 -6.99 -1.68 2.58
CA ASN A 69 -6.31 -0.90 3.62
C ASN A 69 -5.88 -1.77 4.79
N LEU A 70 -6.73 -2.67 5.27
CA LEU A 70 -6.39 -3.56 6.37
C LEU A 70 -5.24 -4.49 5.95
N SER A 71 -5.33 -5.12 4.78
CA SER A 71 -4.25 -5.94 4.22
C SER A 71 -2.96 -5.16 4.09
N PHE A 72 -2.99 -3.94 3.55
CA PHE A 72 -1.81 -3.09 3.43
C PHE A 72 -1.17 -2.78 4.79
N ASN A 73 -1.96 -2.39 5.79
CA ASN A 73 -1.43 -2.08 7.12
C ASN A 73 -0.86 -3.33 7.82
N VAL A 74 -1.53 -4.48 7.70
CA VAL A 74 -1.04 -5.75 8.28
C VAL A 74 0.25 -6.20 7.58
N THR A 75 0.30 -6.14 6.25
CA THR A 75 1.50 -6.48 5.48
C THR A 75 2.64 -5.52 5.77
N LEU A 76 2.38 -4.22 5.95
CA LEU A 76 3.40 -3.23 6.30
C LEU A 76 3.97 -3.50 7.70
N LEU A 77 3.12 -3.78 8.69
CA LEU A 77 3.56 -4.18 10.03
C LEU A 77 4.41 -5.45 10.00
N TRP A 78 3.98 -6.45 9.22
CA TRP A 78 4.74 -7.69 9.04
C TRP A 78 6.10 -7.43 8.37
N LEU A 79 6.12 -6.62 7.30
CA LEU A 79 7.37 -6.23 6.64
C LEU A 79 8.29 -5.50 7.61
N THR A 80 7.80 -4.53 8.39
CA THR A 80 8.66 -3.80 9.34
C THR A 80 9.19 -4.67 10.48
N LYS A 81 8.53 -5.79 10.79
CA LYS A 81 9.01 -6.74 11.79
C LYS A 81 10.16 -7.60 11.24
N TYR A 82 10.03 -8.07 10.00
CA TYR A 82 10.95 -9.06 9.42
C TYR A 82 12.04 -8.45 8.52
N LEU A 83 11.75 -7.30 7.93
CA LEU A 83 12.65 -6.54 7.06
C LEU A 83 12.88 -5.13 7.63
N SER A 84 14.05 -4.56 7.31
CA SER A 84 14.42 -3.21 7.71
C SER A 84 13.40 -2.16 7.24
N THR A 85 13.31 -1.03 7.95
CA THR A 85 12.44 0.13 7.63
C THR A 85 12.55 0.57 6.16
N THR A 86 13.71 0.37 5.54
CA THR A 86 13.96 0.68 4.13
C THR A 86 13.03 -0.10 3.19
N TRP A 87 12.75 -1.38 3.47
CA TRP A 87 11.87 -2.22 2.67
C TRP A 87 10.41 -1.74 2.71
N ALA A 88 9.97 -1.20 3.84
CA ALA A 88 8.62 -0.64 3.96
C ALA A 88 8.44 0.58 3.04
N GLN A 89 9.48 1.41 2.89
CA GLN A 89 9.44 2.57 1.98
C GLN A 89 9.40 2.14 0.51
N VAL A 90 10.24 1.17 0.13
CA VAL A 90 10.26 0.65 -1.25
C VAL A 90 8.93 -0.03 -1.59
N ALA A 91 8.40 -0.85 -0.69
CA ALA A 91 7.09 -1.49 -0.87
C ALA A 91 5.97 -0.45 -1.04
N THR A 92 6.00 0.64 -0.28
CA THR A 92 5.03 1.74 -0.42
C THR A 92 5.13 2.38 -1.81
N GLY A 93 6.33 2.63 -2.32
CA GLY A 93 6.54 3.15 -3.67
C GLY A 93 5.95 2.24 -4.75
N VAL A 94 6.18 0.93 -4.65
CA VAL A 94 5.61 -0.06 -5.57
C VAL A 94 4.08 -0.08 -5.52
N VAL A 95 3.48 0.00 -4.33
CA VAL A 95 2.02 0.02 -4.17
C VAL A 95 1.40 1.27 -4.80
N VAL A 96 2.05 2.43 -4.68
CA VAL A 96 1.59 3.65 -5.37
C VAL A 96 1.63 3.46 -6.90
N GLY A 97 2.72 2.89 -7.43
CA GLY A 97 2.82 2.58 -8.85
C GLY A 97 1.75 1.61 -9.34
N LEU A 98 1.49 0.55 -8.56
CA LEU A 98 0.46 -0.44 -8.88
C LEU A 98 -0.95 0.18 -8.85
N SER A 99 -1.20 1.07 -7.89
CA SER A 99 -2.48 1.79 -7.77
C SER A 99 -2.77 2.64 -9.00
N SER A 100 -1.74 3.29 -9.55
CA SER A 100 -1.87 4.01 -10.82
C SER A 100 -2.24 3.08 -11.98
N ILE A 101 -1.60 1.91 -12.09
CA ILE A 101 -1.94 0.91 -13.13
C ILE A 101 -3.38 0.43 -12.97
N LEU A 102 -3.80 0.08 -11.76
CA LEU A 102 -5.18 -0.35 -11.47
C LEU A 102 -6.20 0.75 -11.75
N GLY A 103 -5.81 2.03 -11.58
CA GLY A 103 -6.63 3.19 -11.89
C GLY A 103 -7.03 3.31 -13.37
N GLN A 104 -6.31 2.64 -14.28
CA GLN A 104 -6.65 2.60 -15.70
C GLN A 104 -7.75 1.60 -16.05
N TRP A 105 -7.99 0.61 -15.18
CA TRP A 105 -9.01 -0.39 -15.45
C TRP A 105 -10.40 0.22 -15.29
N LYS A 106 -11.09 0.39 -16.43
CA LYS A 106 -12.48 0.86 -16.50
C LYS A 106 -13.45 0.00 -15.69
N ALA A 107 -13.12 -1.27 -15.47
CA ALA A 107 -13.89 -2.13 -14.59
C ALA A 107 -13.80 -1.71 -13.11
N LEU A 108 -12.67 -1.13 -12.69
CA LEU A 108 -12.44 -0.70 -11.31
C LEU A 108 -12.80 0.78 -11.07
N MET A 109 -12.33 1.68 -11.93
CA MET A 109 -12.52 3.14 -11.78
C MET A 109 -13.77 3.67 -12.49
N GLY A 110 -14.47 2.81 -13.22
CA GLY A 110 -15.63 3.21 -14.02
C GLY A 110 -15.27 4.24 -15.11
N PRO A 111 -16.16 5.19 -15.40
CA PRO A 111 -15.93 6.19 -16.46
C PRO A 111 -14.83 7.21 -16.12
N SER A 112 -14.39 7.27 -14.86
CA SER A 112 -13.31 8.17 -14.41
C SER A 112 -11.91 7.59 -14.60
N ALA A 113 -11.79 6.39 -15.18
CA ALA A 113 -10.50 5.78 -15.47
C ALA A 113 -9.66 6.68 -16.37
N THR A 114 -8.52 7.12 -15.86
CA THR A 114 -7.59 8.00 -16.58
C THR A 114 -6.40 7.17 -17.04
N ALA A 115 -6.02 7.31 -18.32
CA ALA A 115 -4.82 6.65 -18.83
C ALA A 115 -3.58 7.30 -18.21
N LEU A 116 -2.57 6.50 -17.84
CA LEU A 116 -1.31 7.06 -17.36
C LEU A 116 -0.56 7.74 -18.50
N SER A 117 0.18 8.77 -18.13
CA SER A 117 1.21 9.36 -18.97
C SER A 117 2.37 8.36 -19.18
N PHE A 118 3.11 8.54 -20.28
CA PHE A 118 4.30 7.75 -20.56
C PHE A 118 5.38 7.90 -19.48
N GLU A 119 5.47 9.08 -18.87
CA GLU A 119 6.43 9.39 -17.80
C GLU A 119 6.18 8.54 -16.55
N GLU A 120 4.92 8.36 -16.16
CA GLU A 120 4.55 7.52 -15.01
C GLU A 120 4.89 6.04 -15.28
N TYR A 121 4.68 5.55 -16.51
CA TYR A 121 5.11 4.20 -16.89
C TYR A 121 6.62 4.01 -16.76
N MET A 122 7.41 4.98 -17.23
CA MET A 122 8.86 4.94 -17.09
C MET A 122 9.29 4.96 -15.62
N GLY A 123 8.62 5.76 -14.79
CA GLY A 123 8.83 5.78 -13.34
C GLY A 123 8.59 4.42 -12.69
N ILE A 124 7.52 3.72 -13.07
CA ILE A 124 7.22 2.37 -12.56
C ILE A 124 8.31 1.37 -12.99
N VAL A 125 8.73 1.40 -14.26
CA VAL A 125 9.80 0.51 -14.76
C VAL A 125 11.10 0.73 -13.98
N ILE A 126 11.48 1.99 -13.75
CA ILE A 126 12.68 2.32 -12.97
C ILE A 126 12.55 1.81 -11.53
N MET A 127 11.39 1.96 -10.89
CA MET A 127 11.15 1.40 -9.56
C MET A 127 11.24 -0.14 -9.54
N CYS A 128 10.72 -0.83 -10.55
CA CYS A 128 10.86 -2.28 -10.66
C CYS A 128 12.32 -2.70 -10.83
N VAL A 129 13.11 -1.99 -11.64
CA VAL A 129 14.54 -2.27 -11.82
C VAL A 129 15.31 -1.99 -10.53
N ALA A 130 15.04 -0.87 -9.85
CA ALA A 130 15.68 -0.53 -8.58
C ALA A 130 15.39 -1.57 -7.49
N LEU A 131 14.13 -2.01 -7.38
CA LEU A 131 13.75 -3.10 -6.48
C LEU A 131 14.45 -4.40 -6.87
N TRP A 132 14.49 -4.72 -8.16
CA TRP A 132 15.16 -5.93 -8.65
C TRP A 132 16.65 -5.93 -8.29
N THR A 133 17.36 -4.82 -8.53
CA THR A 133 18.78 -4.69 -8.17
C THR A 133 19.00 -4.75 -6.67
N TYR A 134 18.07 -4.20 -5.89
CA TYR A 134 18.15 -4.23 -4.43
C TYR A 134 17.98 -5.66 -3.88
N CYS A 135 17.08 -6.46 -4.46
CA CYS A 135 16.92 -7.88 -4.09
C CYS A 135 18.14 -8.76 -4.41
N LEU A 136 19.13 -8.27 -5.17
CA LEU A 136 20.34 -9.02 -5.49
C LEU A 136 21.46 -8.82 -4.45
N GLU A 137 21.34 -7.83 -3.56
CA GLU A 137 22.37 -7.49 -2.59
C GLU A 137 21.91 -7.92 -1.18
N ASP A 138 22.66 -8.82 -0.56
CA ASP A 138 22.33 -9.31 0.78
C ASP A 138 22.53 -8.20 1.82
N GLU A 139 21.54 -8.01 2.71
CA GLU A 139 21.64 -7.05 3.80
C GLU A 139 22.57 -7.58 4.90
N VAL A 140 23.84 -7.20 4.81
CA VAL A 140 24.84 -7.39 5.86
C VAL A 140 24.83 -6.20 6.84
N ASN A 141 24.79 -6.51 8.13
CA ASN A 141 24.90 -5.51 9.19
C ASN A 141 26.32 -4.92 9.25
N ALA A 142 26.54 -3.87 10.05
CA ALA A 142 27.87 -3.25 10.20
C ALA A 142 28.98 -4.23 10.63
N ASP A 143 28.59 -5.33 11.27
CA ASP A 143 29.47 -6.42 11.73
C ASP A 143 29.68 -7.52 10.66
N GLY A 144 29.07 -7.38 9.48
CA GLY A 144 29.17 -8.33 8.37
C GLY A 144 28.32 -9.60 8.54
N GLU A 145 27.37 -9.61 9.49
CA GLU A 145 26.41 -10.70 9.68
C GLU A 145 25.08 -10.42 8.96
N ASP A 146 24.46 -11.45 8.37
CA ASP A 146 23.15 -11.36 7.71
C ASP A 146 22.05 -10.98 8.70
N VAL A 147 21.39 -9.84 8.46
CA VAL A 147 20.33 -9.30 9.34
C VAL A 147 19.16 -10.28 9.50
N PHE A 148 18.87 -11.06 8.46
CA PHE A 148 17.81 -12.08 8.49
C PHE A 148 18.06 -13.18 9.52
N LEU A 149 19.31 -13.66 9.65
CA LEU A 149 19.68 -14.70 10.60
C LEU A 149 19.65 -14.20 12.04
N ILE A 150 19.95 -12.91 12.26
CA ILE A 150 19.88 -12.28 13.59
C ILE A 150 18.43 -12.19 14.06
N ASN A 151 17.52 -11.70 13.21
CA ASN A 151 16.09 -11.60 13.55
C ASN A 151 15.46 -12.96 13.80
N LYS A 152 15.80 -13.97 12.98
CA LYS A 152 15.33 -15.35 13.19
C LYS A 152 15.79 -15.91 14.54
N ARG A 153 17.08 -15.76 14.89
CA ARG A 153 17.60 -16.21 16.21
C ARG A 153 16.95 -15.48 17.38
N ARG A 154 16.62 -14.20 17.21
CA ARG A 154 15.94 -13.42 18.26
C ARG A 154 14.52 -13.92 18.50
N ASP A 155 13.77 -14.23 17.45
CA ASP A 155 12.43 -14.83 17.56
C ASP A 155 12.48 -16.23 18.21
N GLU A 156 13.53 -17.03 17.93
CA GLU A 156 13.76 -18.32 18.58
C GLU A 156 14.17 -18.18 20.06
N ALA A 157 14.94 -17.15 20.42
CA ALA A 157 15.39 -16.90 21.78
C ALA A 157 14.30 -16.33 22.72
N ASP A 158 13.26 -15.68 22.17
CA ASP A 158 12.16 -15.07 22.94
C ASP A 158 11.01 -16.06 23.26
N GLY A 159 11.17 -17.34 22.91
CA GLY A 159 10.61 -18.46 23.67
C GLY A 159 9.11 -18.45 23.98
N THR A 160 8.25 -18.07 23.02
CA THR A 160 6.78 -18.17 23.15
C THR A 160 6.11 -19.06 22.10
N VAL A 161 6.84 -20.01 21.52
CA VAL A 161 6.27 -21.12 20.74
C VAL A 161 6.70 -22.43 21.37
N GLY A 162 5.69 -23.24 21.72
CA GLY A 162 5.81 -24.39 22.60
C GLY A 162 6.75 -25.50 22.13
N ASP A 163 7.33 -26.14 23.15
CA ASP A 163 7.81 -27.52 23.33
C ASP A 163 7.71 -28.59 22.23
N ASP A 164 7.80 -28.28 20.94
CA ASP A 164 8.14 -29.28 19.93
C ASP A 164 9.65 -29.27 19.70
N LYS A 165 10.30 -30.24 20.35
CA LYS A 165 11.71 -30.58 20.18
C LYS A 165 12.00 -30.90 18.71
N VAL A 166 12.37 -29.88 17.94
CA VAL A 166 13.10 -30.10 16.69
C VAL A 166 14.50 -30.55 17.08
N HIS A 167 14.80 -31.80 16.75
CA HIS A 167 16.09 -32.45 16.96
C HIS A 167 17.13 -31.77 16.06
N VAL A 168 17.94 -30.88 16.65
CA VAL A 168 19.04 -30.16 15.99
C VAL A 168 20.29 -31.04 15.96
N ASP A 169 20.24 -32.16 15.26
CA ASP A 169 21.42 -33.03 15.06
C ASP A 169 21.79 -33.24 13.57
N ASP A 170 21.08 -32.62 12.61
CA ASP A 170 21.30 -32.86 11.17
C ASP A 170 21.56 -31.61 10.29
N LEU A 171 21.92 -30.45 10.86
CA LEU A 171 22.45 -29.34 10.05
C LEU A 171 23.97 -29.37 10.00
N GLU A 172 24.42 -30.32 9.19
CA GLU A 172 25.71 -30.38 8.52
C GLU A 172 26.15 -28.97 8.08
N GLN A 173 27.30 -28.52 8.59
CA GLN A 173 27.94 -27.26 8.22
C GLN A 173 28.26 -27.22 6.71
N PRO A 174 27.69 -26.31 5.91
CA PRO A 174 28.27 -26.00 4.62
C PRO A 174 29.51 -25.13 4.84
N HIS A 175 30.66 -25.82 4.83
CA HIS A 175 31.93 -25.35 4.30
C HIS A 175 32.18 -23.83 4.31
N ARG A 176 32.73 -23.41 5.45
CA ARG A 176 33.61 -22.26 5.66
C ARG A 176 34.75 -22.23 4.61
N SER A 177 34.50 -21.70 3.42
CA SER A 177 35.51 -21.61 2.35
C SER A 177 35.34 -20.36 1.47
N SER A 178 35.24 -19.16 2.05
CA SER A 178 35.48 -17.89 1.31
C SER A 178 35.89 -16.73 2.23
N GLN A 179 36.61 -17.02 3.32
CA GLN A 179 37.51 -16.02 3.91
C GLN A 179 38.90 -16.24 3.34
N MET A 180 39.19 -15.67 2.16
CA MET A 180 40.54 -15.22 1.80
C MET A 180 40.43 -14.22 0.64
N LEU A 181 41.17 -13.11 0.77
CA LEU A 181 41.37 -12.03 -0.19
C LEU A 181 40.18 -11.06 -0.37
N THR A 182 40.17 -9.96 0.40
CA THR A 182 40.33 -8.57 -0.11
C THR A 182 40.38 -7.57 1.08
N THR A 183 41.32 -7.74 2.01
CA THR A 183 41.57 -6.76 3.10
C THR A 183 43.02 -6.25 3.15
N ALA A 184 43.74 -6.31 2.03
CA ALA A 184 45.14 -5.85 1.95
C ALA A 184 45.42 -4.69 0.97
N GLN A 185 44.40 -3.98 0.43
CA GLN A 185 44.66 -2.94 -0.60
C GLN A 185 44.01 -1.55 -0.40
N MET A 186 43.48 -1.18 0.77
CA MET A 186 43.04 0.22 0.99
C MET A 186 43.64 0.90 2.23
N ALA A 187 44.89 0.55 2.58
CA ALA A 187 45.70 1.30 3.55
C ALA A 187 46.89 2.04 2.89
N ASN A 188 46.85 2.27 1.57
CA ASN A 188 47.92 2.96 0.85
C ASN A 188 47.35 3.97 -0.17
N GLY A 189 46.83 5.08 0.36
CA GLY A 189 46.28 6.19 -0.44
C GLY A 189 46.28 7.57 0.24
N GLU A 190 46.66 7.66 1.52
CA GLU A 190 46.93 8.93 2.19
C GLU A 190 48.41 9.31 2.06
N SER A 191 48.82 9.88 0.92
CA SER A 191 49.96 10.82 0.81
C SER A 191 50.26 11.18 -0.65
N ALA A 192 49.42 11.98 -1.33
CA ALA A 192 49.85 12.62 -2.59
C ALA A 192 49.01 13.82 -3.08
N THR A 193 48.48 14.71 -2.22
CA THR A 193 47.93 15.98 -2.75
C THR A 193 48.13 17.17 -1.81
N LYS A 194 49.35 17.32 -1.32
CA LYS A 194 49.83 18.52 -0.62
C LYS A 194 50.97 19.15 -1.43
N LEU A 195 50.72 19.51 -2.70
CA LEU A 195 51.72 20.22 -3.50
C LEU A 195 51.15 20.98 -4.72
N ILE A 196 50.13 21.84 -4.54
CA ILE A 196 49.92 22.97 -5.46
C ILE A 196 49.53 24.19 -4.64
N ALA A 197 50.56 24.86 -4.11
CA ALA A 197 50.52 26.26 -3.75
C ALA A 197 51.67 26.93 -4.51
N ARG A 198 51.32 27.63 -5.59
CA ARG A 198 52.02 28.80 -6.12
C ARG A 198 51.05 29.59 -6.97
#